data_AF-A0A848CLL1-F1
#
_entry.id   AF-A0A848CLL1-F1
#
_cell.length_a   1.000
_cell.length_b   1.000
_cell.length_c   1.000
_cell.angle_alpha   90.00
_cell.angle_beta   90.00
_cell.angle_gamma   90.00
#
_symmetry.space_group_name_H-M   'P 1'
#
loop_
_entity.id
_entity.type
_entity.pdbx_description
1 polymer ?
#
loop_
_entity_poly.entity_id
_entity_poly.type
_entity_poly.pdbx_seq_one_letter_code
_entity_poly.pdbx_strand_id
1 'polypeptide(L)'
;MEKYNGHYYIGRYYIPDGIDPIELKVEAPIEWIPLAVEGNQILLFTRHCIKWDLWDTKLNSWAESFLKKIVDKLYEECFSEEEKEMIIEQPEGKLYPLSNAEIEKYFPTKESKKAVMELVERGADDITKITLEPSSYWLRDENKAVDEFGNIYEYDEEDCDADETGVRLAMRVDIDKSEKKDCGECQQIWDPEEIII
;
A
#
# COMPACT_ATOMS: atom_id res chain seq x y z
N MET A 1 6.17 20.12 15.46
CA MET A 1 5.04 19.40 14.85
C MET A 1 5.14 17.98 15.34
N GLU A 2 4.44 17.67 16.43
CA GLU A 2 4.34 16.32 16.95
C GLU A 2 3.11 15.63 16.33
N LYS A 3 3.16 14.29 16.25
CA LYS A 3 2.03 13.34 16.19
C LYS A 3 1.52 12.79 14.85
N TYR A 4 2.40 12.40 13.92
CA TYR A 4 2.01 11.40 12.90
C TYR A 4 3.14 10.39 12.64
N ASN A 5 3.82 9.95 13.69
CA ASN A 5 4.77 8.84 13.64
C ASN A 5 4.06 7.62 14.24
N GLY A 6 3.45 6.80 13.39
CA GLY A 6 2.71 5.61 13.82
C GLY A 6 2.21 4.81 12.63
N HIS A 7 2.03 3.51 12.84
CA HIS A 7 1.42 2.61 11.88
C HIS A 7 -0.10 2.66 12.03
N TYR A 8 -0.81 2.75 10.91
CA TYR A 8 -2.27 2.73 10.87
C TYR A 8 -2.74 1.36 10.41
N TYR A 9 -3.74 0.80 11.10
CA TYR A 9 -4.35 -0.48 10.74
C TYR A 9 -5.78 -0.22 10.31
N ILE A 10 -6.00 -0.11 8.99
CA ILE A 10 -7.29 0.24 8.39
C ILE A 10 -7.57 -0.74 7.26
N GLY A 11 -8.72 -1.39 7.30
CA GLY A 11 -9.10 -2.45 6.39
C GLY A 11 -8.41 -3.78 6.71
N ARG A 12 -8.98 -4.86 6.18
CA ARG A 12 -8.52 -6.24 6.34
C ARG A 12 -8.53 -6.96 5.01
N TYR A 13 -7.55 -7.81 4.76
CA TYR A 13 -7.45 -8.57 3.53
C TYR A 13 -7.11 -10.03 3.83
N TYR A 14 -7.47 -10.91 2.92
CA TYR A 14 -7.13 -12.32 3.02
C TYR A 14 -5.80 -12.56 2.31
N ILE A 15 -4.81 -13.03 3.07
CA ILE A 15 -3.56 -13.47 2.49
C ILE A 15 -3.77 -14.89 1.94
N PRO A 16 -3.61 -15.12 0.62
CA PRO A 16 -3.68 -16.45 0.05
C PRO A 16 -2.40 -17.22 0.37
N ASP A 17 -2.50 -18.54 0.51
CA ASP A 17 -1.36 -19.46 0.64
C ASP A 17 -0.60 -19.72 -0.68
N GLY A 18 -0.94 -19.00 -1.75
CA GLY A 18 -0.28 -19.07 -3.05
C GLY A 18 -0.63 -20.31 -3.89
N ILE A 19 -1.53 -21.20 -3.42
CA ILE A 19 -1.92 -22.42 -4.11
C ILE A 19 -3.36 -22.26 -4.60
N ASP A 20 -3.64 -22.60 -5.86
CA ASP A 20 -5.01 -22.69 -6.39
C ASP A 20 -5.43 -24.17 -6.51
N PRO A 21 -6.53 -24.62 -5.85
CA PRO A 21 -7.46 -23.84 -5.03
C PRO A 21 -6.89 -23.45 -3.67
N ILE A 22 -7.18 -22.20 -3.25
CA ILE A 22 -6.74 -21.63 -1.97
C ILE A 22 -7.29 -22.48 -0.81
N GLU A 23 -6.40 -23.11 -0.04
CA GLU A 23 -6.80 -23.96 1.09
C GLU A 23 -6.84 -23.17 2.40
N LEU A 24 -5.97 -22.18 2.57
CA LEU A 24 -5.90 -21.32 3.75
C LEU A 24 -6.05 -19.84 3.38
N LYS A 25 -7.00 -19.16 4.04
CA LYS A 25 -7.18 -17.71 3.98
C LYS A 25 -7.01 -17.14 5.38
N VAL A 26 -5.89 -16.47 5.62
CA VAL A 26 -5.66 -15.74 6.88
C VAL A 26 -6.11 -14.30 6.67
N GLU A 27 -7.09 -13.85 7.45
CA GLU A 27 -7.47 -12.44 7.48
C GLU A 27 -6.41 -11.66 8.27
N ALA A 28 -5.84 -10.63 7.63
CA ALA A 28 -4.82 -9.78 8.23
C ALA A 28 -5.22 -8.30 8.09
N PRO A 29 -4.92 -7.45 9.09
CA PRO A 29 -5.10 -6.01 8.94
C PRO A 29 -4.15 -5.47 7.87
N ILE A 30 -4.60 -4.45 7.13
CA ILE A 30 -3.73 -3.71 6.23
C ILE A 30 -3.02 -2.63 7.05
N GLU A 31 -1.70 -2.68 7.02
CA GLU A 31 -0.84 -1.71 7.68
C GLU A 31 -0.46 -0.58 6.73
N TRP A 32 -0.57 0.67 7.21
CA TRP A 32 -0.29 1.88 6.46
C TRP A 32 0.70 2.78 7.20
N ILE A 33 1.61 3.38 6.44
CA ILE A 33 2.56 4.39 6.90
C ILE A 33 2.13 5.79 6.44
N PRO A 34 2.29 6.82 7.27
CA PRO A 34 1.99 8.19 6.89
C PRO A 34 3.10 8.79 6.01
N LEU A 35 2.72 9.42 4.90
CA LEU A 35 3.66 10.09 3.99
C LEU A 35 3.62 11.62 4.10
N ALA A 36 2.43 12.20 4.29
CA ALA A 36 2.26 13.65 4.33
C ALA A 36 0.99 14.03 5.09
N VAL A 37 1.03 15.21 5.71
CA VAL A 37 -0.14 15.82 6.36
C VAL A 37 -0.38 17.19 5.74
N GLU A 38 -1.59 17.41 5.25
CA GLU A 38 -2.00 18.63 4.56
C GLU A 38 -3.35 19.08 5.14
N GLY A 39 -3.30 20.05 6.05
CA GLY A 39 -4.50 20.49 6.77
C GLY A 39 -5.05 19.39 7.67
N ASN A 40 -6.32 19.01 7.48
CA ASN A 40 -7.01 17.96 8.24
C ASN A 40 -6.91 16.58 7.59
N GLN A 41 -5.99 16.40 6.65
CA GLN A 41 -5.86 15.17 5.88
C GLN A 41 -4.47 14.58 6.06
N ILE A 42 -4.42 13.26 6.17
CA ILE A 42 -3.17 12.51 6.14
C ILE A 42 -3.18 11.58 4.93
N LEU A 43 -2.09 11.62 4.17
CA LEU A 43 -1.79 10.68 3.11
C LEU A 43 -1.13 9.47 3.72
N LEU A 44 -1.81 8.33 3.62
CA LEU A 44 -1.35 7.03 4.06
C LEU A 44 -0.90 6.21 2.86
N PHE A 45 0.07 5.32 3.06
CA PHE A 45 0.61 4.42 2.04
C PHE A 45 0.79 3.03 2.63
N THR A 46 0.37 1.98 1.93
CA THR A 46 0.44 0.61 2.44
C THR A 46 1.88 0.23 2.70
N ARG A 47 2.16 -0.42 3.83
CA ARG A 47 3.50 -0.92 4.15
C ARG A 47 3.91 -2.05 3.21
N HIS A 48 2.96 -2.92 2.87
CA HIS A 48 3.16 -4.08 2.01
C HIS A 48 2.36 -3.95 0.71
N CYS A 49 2.75 -4.72 -0.30
CA CYS A 49 1.87 -5.00 -1.43
C CYS A 49 0.64 -5.77 -0.91
N ILE A 50 -0.54 -5.46 -1.42
CA ILE A 50 -1.81 -6.09 -0.97
C ILE A 50 -2.27 -7.18 -1.95
N LYS A 51 -1.73 -7.17 -3.16
CA LYS A 51 -2.07 -8.11 -4.23
C LYS A 51 -0.87 -8.23 -5.16
N TRP A 52 -0.59 -9.44 -5.64
CA TRP A 52 0.46 -9.81 -6.59
C TRP A 52 -0.16 -10.48 -7.82
N ASP A 53 0.68 -10.93 -8.76
CA ASP A 53 0.30 -11.56 -10.02
C ASP A 53 -0.62 -10.69 -10.88
N LEU A 54 -0.29 -9.40 -10.99
CA LEU A 54 -1.08 -8.41 -11.72
C LEU A 54 -0.42 -8.06 -13.06
N TRP A 55 -1.06 -8.48 -14.14
CA TRP A 55 -0.70 -8.09 -15.49
C TRP A 55 -1.50 -6.86 -15.94
N ASP A 56 -0.83 -5.73 -16.15
CA ASP A 56 -1.47 -4.52 -16.68
C ASP A 56 -0.60 -3.82 -17.74
N THR A 57 -0.25 -4.55 -18.81
CA THR A 57 0.71 -4.10 -19.84
C THR A 57 0.09 -3.22 -20.95
N LYS A 58 -1.24 -3.03 -20.96
CA LYS A 58 -1.96 -2.27 -22.01
C LYS A 58 -2.84 -1.19 -21.42
N LEU A 59 -2.21 -0.11 -20.99
CA LEU A 59 -2.90 1.06 -20.48
C LEU A 59 -3.11 2.10 -21.59
N ASN A 60 -4.36 2.56 -21.73
CA ASN A 60 -4.68 3.81 -22.42
C ASN A 60 -4.93 4.96 -21.41
N SER A 61 -5.24 4.63 -20.14
CA SER A 61 -5.34 5.55 -19.00
C SER A 61 -5.55 4.79 -17.68
N TRP A 62 -5.23 5.41 -16.53
CA TRP A 62 -5.54 4.87 -15.19
C TRP A 62 -7.02 4.53 -15.02
N ALA A 63 -7.93 5.38 -15.48
CA ALA A 63 -9.37 5.19 -15.28
C ALA A 63 -9.91 3.92 -15.96
N GLU A 64 -9.26 3.47 -17.03
CA GLU A 64 -9.65 2.28 -17.80
C GLU A 64 -8.80 1.04 -17.49
N SER A 65 -7.76 1.21 -16.66
CA SER A 65 -6.78 0.17 -16.31
C SER A 65 -7.39 -1.07 -15.66
N PHE A 66 -6.74 -2.22 -15.84
CA PHE A 66 -7.08 -3.42 -15.06
C PHE A 66 -6.79 -3.18 -13.58
N LEU A 67 -5.70 -2.48 -13.28
CA LEU A 67 -5.28 -2.11 -11.94
C LEU A 67 -6.37 -1.33 -11.19
N LYS A 68 -7.02 -0.35 -11.82
CA LYS A 68 -8.12 0.41 -11.22
C LYS A 68 -9.26 -0.49 -10.78
N LYS A 69 -9.64 -1.47 -11.62
CA LYS A 69 -10.72 -2.42 -11.29
C LYS A 69 -10.37 -3.29 -10.08
N ILE A 70 -9.11 -3.71 -9.97
CA ILE A 70 -8.61 -4.46 -8.82
C ILE A 70 -8.61 -3.59 -7.57
N VAL A 71 -8.13 -2.35 -7.67
CA VAL A 71 -8.08 -1.41 -6.55
C VAL A 71 -9.47 -1.05 -6.03
N ASP A 72 -10.43 -0.82 -6.93
CA ASP A 72 -11.83 -0.56 -6.54
C ASP A 72 -12.45 -1.76 -5.84
N LYS A 73 -12.15 -2.97 -6.33
CA LYS A 73 -12.60 -4.20 -5.69
C LYS A 73 -12.00 -4.36 -4.29
N LEU A 74 -10.70 -4.09 -4.13
CA LEU A 74 -10.04 -4.12 -2.82
C LEU A 74 -10.68 -3.12 -1.85
N TYR A 75 -11.00 -1.91 -2.30
CA TYR A 75 -11.70 -0.93 -1.46
C TYR A 75 -13.05 -1.45 -0.96
N GLU A 76 -13.84 -2.09 -1.83
CA GLU A 76 -15.16 -2.61 -1.42
C GLU A 76 -15.07 -3.83 -0.52
N GLU A 77 -14.08 -4.70 -0.71
CA GLU A 77 -13.93 -5.96 0.03
C GLU A 77 -13.17 -5.80 1.35
N CYS A 78 -12.20 -4.88 1.42
CA CYS A 78 -11.29 -4.80 2.56
C CYS A 78 -11.72 -3.83 3.66
N PHE A 79 -12.62 -2.89 3.39
CA PHE A 79 -12.93 -1.79 4.31
C PHE A 79 -14.35 -1.90 4.84
N SER A 80 -14.53 -1.73 6.15
CA SER A 80 -15.86 -1.62 6.74
C SER A 80 -16.54 -0.32 6.34
N GLU A 81 -17.87 -0.24 6.43
CA GLU A 81 -18.58 1.01 6.14
C GLU A 81 -18.12 2.16 7.03
N GLU A 82 -17.77 1.87 8.29
CA GLU A 82 -17.21 2.86 9.21
C GLU A 82 -15.83 3.37 8.77
N GLU A 83 -14.98 2.51 8.19
CA GLU A 83 -13.67 2.90 7.68
C GLU A 83 -13.81 3.70 6.38
N LYS A 84 -14.78 3.34 5.53
CA LYS A 84 -15.09 4.07 4.31
C LYS A 84 -15.47 5.54 4.57
N GLU A 85 -16.06 5.86 5.72
CA GLU A 85 -16.44 7.24 6.09
C GLU A 85 -15.26 8.21 6.30
N MET A 86 -14.09 7.69 6.70
CA MET A 86 -12.89 8.49 6.91
C MET A 86 -12.05 8.69 5.65
N ILE A 87 -12.26 7.86 4.62
CA ILE A 87 -11.50 7.92 3.36
C ILE A 87 -12.05 9.03 2.47
N ILE A 88 -11.14 9.84 1.91
CA ILE A 88 -11.46 11.02 1.11
C ILE A 88 -11.24 10.69 -0.36
N GLU A 89 -12.30 10.76 -1.16
CA GLU A 89 -12.25 10.61 -2.62
C GLU A 89 -11.25 11.61 -3.25
N GLN A 90 -10.28 11.09 -4.00
CA GLN A 90 -9.37 11.87 -4.84
C GLN A 90 -9.77 11.73 -6.31
N PRO A 91 -9.28 12.60 -7.23
CA PRO A 91 -9.49 12.41 -8.66
C PRO A 91 -9.09 11.03 -9.19
N GLU A 92 -8.12 10.39 -8.54
CA GLU A 92 -7.61 9.06 -8.87
C GLU A 92 -8.42 7.92 -8.24
N GLY A 93 -9.29 8.22 -7.27
CA GLY A 93 -10.06 7.25 -6.50
C GLY A 93 -9.86 7.39 -5.00
N LYS A 94 -10.52 6.51 -4.25
CA LYS A 94 -10.37 6.39 -2.78
C LYS A 94 -9.07 5.69 -2.38
N LEU A 95 -8.69 4.70 -3.17
CA LEU A 95 -7.40 4.03 -3.12
C LEU A 95 -6.75 4.18 -4.50
N TYR A 96 -5.43 4.35 -4.52
CA TYR A 96 -4.68 4.50 -5.75
C TYR A 96 -3.19 4.19 -5.55
N PRO A 97 -2.49 3.60 -6.52
CA PRO A 97 -1.03 3.63 -6.54
C PRO A 97 -0.53 5.07 -6.65
N LEU A 98 0.64 5.35 -6.10
CA LEU A 98 1.30 6.63 -6.29
C LEU A 98 1.77 6.78 -7.74
N SER A 99 1.81 8.01 -8.23
CA SER A 99 2.45 8.34 -9.50
C SER A 99 3.98 8.44 -9.35
N ASN A 100 4.70 8.44 -10.47
CA ASN A 100 6.14 8.69 -10.55
C ASN A 100 6.52 9.98 -9.84
N ALA A 101 5.77 11.07 -10.09
CA ALA A 101 6.03 12.36 -9.45
C ALA A 101 5.84 12.31 -7.93
N GLU A 102 4.85 11.56 -7.44
CA GLU A 102 4.64 11.37 -6.00
C GLU A 102 5.73 10.50 -5.37
N ILE A 103 6.14 9.44 -6.06
CA ILE A 103 7.26 8.58 -5.62
C ILE A 103 8.56 9.38 -5.57
N GLU A 104 8.87 10.19 -6.57
CA GLU A 104 10.05 11.06 -6.55
C GLU A 104 9.96 12.14 -5.44
N LYS A 105 8.76 12.61 -5.12
CA LYS A 105 8.54 13.59 -4.03
C LYS A 105 8.77 12.96 -2.66
N TYR A 106 8.18 11.79 -2.39
CA TYR A 106 8.18 11.18 -1.06
C TYR A 106 9.38 10.25 -0.83
N PHE A 107 9.90 9.63 -1.90
CA PHE A 107 11.05 8.72 -1.89
C PHE A 107 12.09 9.15 -2.94
N PRO A 108 12.76 10.30 -2.75
CA PRO A 108 13.58 10.91 -3.79
C PRO A 108 14.83 10.10 -4.15
N THR A 109 15.38 9.33 -3.21
CA THR A 109 16.60 8.55 -3.43
C THR A 109 16.28 7.08 -3.73
N LYS A 110 17.19 6.39 -4.43
CA LYS A 110 17.07 4.95 -4.67
C LYS A 110 17.01 4.18 -3.34
N GLU A 111 17.81 4.61 -2.36
CA GLU A 111 17.85 4.05 -1.01
C GLU A 111 16.52 4.24 -0.27
N SER A 112 15.85 5.38 -0.43
CA SER A 112 14.53 5.61 0.20
C SER A 112 13.44 4.73 -0.42
N LYS A 113 13.49 4.48 -1.74
CA LYS A 113 12.58 3.55 -2.42
C LYS A 113 12.84 2.12 -1.94
N LYS A 114 14.11 1.72 -1.83
CA LYS A 114 14.54 0.43 -1.25
C LYS A 114 14.10 0.22 0.18
N ALA A 115 14.33 1.20 1.06
CA ALA A 115 14.00 1.08 2.48
C ALA A 115 12.51 0.79 2.71
N VAL A 116 11.65 1.35 1.84
CA VAL A 116 10.21 1.16 1.87
C VAL A 116 9.79 -0.25 1.42
N MET A 117 10.66 -0.96 0.68
CA MET A 117 10.52 -2.38 0.31
C MET A 117 11.18 -3.31 1.35
N GLU A 118 12.30 -2.90 1.95
CA GLU A 118 13.10 -3.68 2.92
C GLU A 118 12.48 -3.77 4.33
N LEU A 119 11.36 -3.07 4.60
CA LEU A 119 10.61 -3.14 5.86
C LEU A 119 9.93 -4.51 6.15
N VAL A 120 10.28 -5.54 5.38
CA VAL A 120 9.75 -6.92 5.41
C VAL A 120 10.66 -7.89 6.19
N GLU A 121 11.94 -7.58 6.45
CA GLU A 121 12.88 -8.61 6.94
C GLU A 121 13.18 -8.66 8.44
N ARG A 122 12.74 -7.71 9.28
CA ARG A 122 13.14 -7.70 10.72
C ARG A 122 12.05 -7.26 11.69
N GLY A 123 10.86 -7.85 11.61
CA GLY A 123 9.86 -7.82 12.67
C GLY A 123 9.74 -9.20 13.33
N ALA A 124 9.88 -9.26 14.65
CA ALA A 124 9.86 -10.49 15.44
C ALA A 124 8.44 -11.04 15.69
N ASP A 125 7.57 -11.08 14.67
CA ASP A 125 6.23 -11.63 14.80
C ASP A 125 6.09 -12.97 14.05
N ASP A 126 5.89 -14.02 14.83
CA ASP A 126 5.83 -15.43 14.42
C ASP A 126 4.55 -15.82 13.64
N ILE A 127 3.65 -14.88 13.31
CA ILE A 127 2.30 -15.23 12.83
C ILE A 127 2.16 -15.20 11.30
N THR A 128 3.01 -14.48 10.57
CA THR A 128 2.85 -14.33 9.11
C THR A 128 4.18 -14.13 8.40
N LYS A 129 5.08 -15.12 8.47
CA LYS A 129 6.20 -15.25 7.51
C LYS A 129 5.69 -15.80 6.18
N ILE A 130 4.90 -15.01 5.47
CA ILE A 130 4.92 -15.11 4.01
C ILE A 130 6.03 -14.15 3.62
N THR A 131 7.23 -14.72 3.46
CA THR A 131 8.40 -14.03 2.94
C THR A 131 8.09 -13.65 1.50
N LEU A 132 7.42 -12.52 1.32
CA LEU A 132 7.34 -11.90 0.02
C LEU A 132 8.69 -11.23 -0.15
N GLU A 133 9.51 -11.80 -1.03
CA GLU A 133 10.70 -11.16 -1.56
C GLU A 133 10.39 -9.68 -1.85
N PRO A 134 11.36 -8.75 -1.71
CA PRO A 134 11.12 -7.34 -1.96
C PRO A 134 10.41 -7.19 -3.31
N SER A 135 9.09 -6.94 -3.26
CA SER A 135 8.25 -7.12 -4.43
C SER A 135 8.15 -5.78 -5.14
N SER A 136 8.47 -5.79 -6.43
CA SER A 136 8.21 -4.67 -7.32
C SER A 136 6.76 -4.21 -7.22
N TYR A 137 6.50 -2.93 -7.44
CA TYR A 137 5.12 -2.41 -7.36
C TYR A 137 4.77 -1.41 -8.45
N TRP A 138 3.53 -1.53 -8.93
CA TRP A 138 2.97 -0.68 -9.97
C TRP A 138 2.86 0.78 -9.51
N LEU A 139 3.19 1.68 -10.42
CA LEU A 139 2.83 3.08 -10.36
C LEU A 139 1.50 3.30 -11.06
N ARG A 140 0.86 4.42 -10.76
CA ARG A 140 -0.35 4.84 -11.47
C ARG A 140 -0.06 5.27 -12.92
N ASP A 141 1.17 5.71 -13.18
CA ASP A 141 1.65 6.03 -14.53
C ASP A 141 1.66 4.79 -15.41
N GLU A 142 1.35 4.99 -16.69
CA GLU A 142 1.23 3.89 -17.65
C GLU A 142 2.54 3.09 -17.74
N ASN A 143 2.40 1.77 -17.58
CA ASN A 143 3.47 0.79 -17.70
C ASN A 143 4.69 1.08 -16.81
N LYS A 144 4.55 1.77 -15.68
CA LYS A 144 5.68 2.03 -14.78
C LYS A 144 5.57 1.30 -13.46
N ALA A 145 6.70 0.87 -12.95
CA ALA A 145 6.82 0.27 -11.63
C ALA A 145 8.14 0.66 -10.97
N VAL A 146 8.21 0.40 -9.67
CA VAL A 146 9.46 0.46 -8.90
C VAL A 146 9.94 -0.98 -8.71
N ASP A 147 11.18 -1.26 -9.12
CA ASP A 147 11.80 -2.58 -8.94
C ASP A 147 12.31 -2.77 -7.51
N GLU A 148 12.72 -3.98 -7.14
CA GLU A 148 13.30 -4.34 -5.84
C GLU A 148 14.58 -3.55 -5.52
N PHE A 149 15.22 -2.98 -6.54
CA PHE A 149 16.38 -2.12 -6.38
C PHE A 149 16.02 -0.65 -6.23
N GLY A 150 14.75 -0.26 -6.27
CA GLY A 150 14.32 1.13 -6.18
C GLY A 150 14.56 1.93 -7.46
N ASN A 151 14.76 1.28 -8.59
CA ASN A 151 14.71 1.93 -9.90
C ASN A 151 13.26 2.05 -10.34
N ILE A 152 12.96 3.12 -11.07
CA ILE A 152 11.69 3.23 -11.80
C ILE A 152 11.97 2.78 -13.23
N TYR A 153 11.22 1.80 -13.70
CA TYR A 153 11.35 1.26 -15.04
C TYR A 153 10.00 1.28 -15.76
N GLU A 154 10.07 1.26 -17.08
CA GLU A 154 8.93 1.11 -17.96
C GLU A 154 8.87 -0.36 -18.38
N TYR A 155 7.69 -0.96 -18.26
CA TYR A 155 7.42 -2.32 -18.65
C TYR A 155 7.38 -2.44 -20.17
N ASP A 156 8.22 -3.33 -20.70
CA ASP A 156 8.12 -3.85 -22.05
C ASP A 156 7.56 -5.28 -22.00
N GLU A 157 6.63 -5.63 -22.90
CA GLU A 157 5.94 -6.93 -22.92
C GLU A 157 6.90 -8.11 -23.15
N GLU A 158 8.12 -7.86 -23.62
CA GLU A 158 9.07 -8.90 -24.06
C GLU A 158 10.04 -9.39 -22.97
N ASP A 159 10.22 -8.69 -21.83
CA ASP A 159 11.40 -8.89 -20.96
C ASP A 159 11.13 -9.07 -19.44
N CYS A 160 9.89 -9.04 -18.93
CA CYS A 160 9.69 -8.88 -17.47
C CYS A 160 8.65 -9.81 -16.81
N ASP A 161 9.01 -10.28 -15.61
CA ASP A 161 8.21 -11.07 -14.65
C ASP A 161 7.09 -10.21 -14.01
N ALA A 162 6.07 -9.87 -14.79
CA ALA A 162 4.90 -9.11 -14.31
C ALA A 162 4.10 -9.84 -13.21
N ASP A 163 4.29 -11.16 -13.08
CA ASP A 163 3.82 -11.98 -11.97
C ASP A 163 4.45 -11.57 -10.62
N GLU A 164 5.68 -11.05 -10.62
CA GLU A 164 6.37 -10.63 -9.39
C GLU A 164 6.03 -9.20 -8.93
N THR A 165 5.12 -8.51 -9.63
CA THR A 165 4.78 -7.11 -9.35
C THR A 165 3.41 -6.94 -8.72
N GLY A 166 3.41 -6.33 -7.54
CA GLY A 166 2.22 -6.11 -6.74
C GLY A 166 1.67 -4.69 -6.80
N VAL A 167 0.63 -4.46 -6.01
CA VAL A 167 0.07 -3.12 -5.77
C VAL A 167 0.34 -2.64 -4.36
N ARG A 168 0.93 -1.45 -4.28
CA ARG A 168 0.92 -0.62 -3.08
C ARG A 168 -0.04 0.53 -3.28
N LEU A 169 -0.82 0.80 -2.25
CA LEU A 169 -1.91 1.76 -2.34
C LEU A 169 -1.65 2.94 -1.44
N ALA A 170 -2.12 4.09 -1.87
CA ALA A 170 -2.20 5.29 -1.10
C ALA A 170 -3.68 5.65 -0.91
N MET A 171 -3.97 6.32 0.20
CA MET A 171 -5.28 6.89 0.48
C MET A 171 -5.14 8.15 1.32
N ARG A 172 -6.09 9.07 1.17
CA ARG A 172 -6.21 10.21 2.06
C ARG A 172 -7.33 9.96 3.06
N VAL A 173 -7.05 10.20 4.33
CA VAL A 173 -8.06 10.10 5.39
C VAL A 173 -8.22 11.41 6.14
N ASP A 174 -9.44 11.65 6.59
CA ASP A 174 -9.82 12.78 7.43
C ASP A 174 -9.42 12.51 8.89
N ILE A 175 -8.50 13.32 9.41
CA ILE A 175 -7.93 13.15 10.75
C ILE A 175 -9.01 13.25 11.84
N ASP A 176 -9.96 14.18 11.71
CA ASP A 176 -11.03 14.34 12.70
C ASP A 176 -11.97 13.12 12.76
N LYS A 177 -12.07 12.38 11.66
CA LYS A 177 -12.90 11.17 11.60
C LYS A 177 -12.15 9.93 12.04
N SER A 178 -10.83 9.89 11.86
CA SER A 178 -9.99 8.80 12.38
C SER A 178 -9.80 8.89 13.89
N GLU A 179 -9.60 10.10 14.45
CA GLU A 179 -9.40 10.30 15.91
C GLU A 179 -10.68 10.10 16.73
N LYS A 180 -11.87 10.36 16.15
CA LYS A 180 -13.16 10.12 16.85
C LYS A 180 -13.48 8.65 17.06
N LYS A 181 -12.68 7.74 16.51
CA LYS A 181 -12.92 6.30 16.49
C LYS A 181 -11.81 5.54 17.23
N ASP A 182 -11.35 6.03 18.38
CA ASP A 182 -10.74 5.17 19.42
C ASP A 182 -11.80 4.18 19.94
N CYS A 183 -12.19 3.23 19.09
CA CYS A 183 -12.93 2.04 19.44
C CYS A 183 -11.93 1.10 20.14
N GLY A 184 -12.22 0.76 21.40
CA GLY A 184 -11.33 0.08 22.35
C GLY A 184 -10.87 -1.35 22.00
N GLU A 185 -10.80 -1.71 20.72
CA GLU A 185 -10.22 -2.95 20.19
C GLU A 185 -9.08 -2.70 19.20
N CYS A 186 -8.90 -1.47 18.70
CA CYS A 186 -7.65 -1.09 18.04
C CYS A 186 -6.61 -0.86 19.13
N GLN A 187 -5.84 -1.91 19.46
CA GLN A 187 -4.58 -1.72 20.19
C GLN A 187 -3.67 -0.84 19.34
N GLN A 188 -3.81 0.46 19.58
CA GLN A 188 -2.81 1.47 19.40
C GLN A 188 -1.50 1.00 20.07
N ILE A 189 -0.66 0.28 19.33
CA ILE A 189 0.75 0.16 19.68
C ILE A 189 1.40 1.46 19.20
N TRP A 190 1.19 2.54 19.97
CA TRP A 190 2.07 3.69 19.90
C TRP A 190 3.31 3.34 20.70
N ASP A 191 4.39 3.00 20.03
CA ASP A 191 5.72 3.06 20.65
C ASP A 191 6.41 4.33 20.14
N PRO A 192 6.48 5.40 20.94
CA PRO A 192 7.05 6.68 20.50
C PRO A 192 8.58 6.72 20.53
N GLU A 193 9.27 5.59 20.64
CA GLU A 193 10.74 5.55 20.71
C GLU A 193 11.35 4.55 19.73
N GLU A 194 11.48 4.91 18.46
CA GLU A 194 12.65 4.46 17.68
C GLU A 194 13.01 5.50 16.62
N ILE A 195 13.83 6.46 17.05
CA ILE A 195 14.62 7.32 16.16
C ILE A 195 15.76 6.44 15.64
N ILE A 196 15.70 6.02 14.37
CA ILE A 196 16.89 5.57 13.66
C ILE A 196 17.29 6.68 12.69
N ILE A 197 18.47 7.24 12.99
CA ILE A 197 19.21 8.29 12.29
C ILE A 197 19.70 7.78 10.94
#